data_AF-A0A1W6CXU3-F1
#
_entry.id   AF-A0A1W6CXU3-F1
#
_cell.length_a   1.000
_cell.length_b   1.000
_cell.length_c   1.000
_cell.angle_alpha   90.00
_cell.angle_beta   90.00
_cell.angle_gamma   90.00
#
_symmetry.space_group_name_H-M   'P 1'
#
loop_
_entity.id
_entity.type
_entity.pdbx_description
1 polymer ?
#
loop_
_entity_poly.entity_id
_entity_poly.type
_entity_poly.pdbx_seq_one_letter_code
_entity_poly.pdbx_strand_id
1 'polypeptide(L)'
;MTKLTTWLAHTGLCVALALPIIPAGTHGAAATPFTAAGAIPGNGPERLQQVRAQGHDGAALRCLTEALYFEARGESLAGQRAVAEVIMNRVDHPSFPKSVCGVVNQSGQFSYKGRSLRMRDSAAAMRARRIAAELLAGAPRTLTQGATYFHTAYVRPSWTRRFTRTTRIGSHVFYRSGRGARIASN
;
A
#
# COMPACT_ATOMS: atom_id res chain seq x y z
N MET A 1 -41.16 -50.48 -37.95
CA MET A 1 -39.90 -49.97 -37.39
C MET A 1 -39.07 -49.45 -38.57
N THR A 2 -39.32 -48.22 -39.04
CA THR A 2 -38.41 -47.05 -38.93
C THR A 2 -37.07 -47.25 -39.66
N LYS A 3 -37.05 -47.02 -40.97
CA LYS A 3 -36.64 -45.80 -41.72
C LYS A 3 -35.13 -45.75 -42.03
N LEU A 4 -34.80 -46.06 -43.29
CA LEU A 4 -33.57 -45.70 -43.99
C LEU A 4 -33.49 -44.18 -44.15
N THR A 5 -32.31 -43.59 -43.94
CA THR A 5 -32.03 -42.18 -44.23
C THR A 5 -30.82 -42.06 -45.14
N THR A 6 -31.11 -41.60 -46.35
CA THR A 6 -30.22 -41.20 -47.43
C THR A 6 -29.41 -39.95 -47.03
N TRP A 7 -28.11 -39.95 -47.26
CA TRP A 7 -27.25 -38.77 -47.11
C TRP A 7 -27.18 -38.02 -48.45
N LEU A 8 -27.82 -36.85 -48.52
CA LEU A 8 -27.69 -35.92 -49.64
C LEU A 8 -26.42 -35.07 -49.45
N ALA A 9 -25.46 -35.27 -50.36
CA ALA A 9 -24.27 -34.43 -50.49
C ALA A 9 -24.68 -33.01 -50.87
N HIS A 10 -24.39 -32.04 -50.00
CA HIS A 10 -24.50 -30.62 -50.32
C HIS A 10 -23.14 -30.14 -50.83
N THR A 11 -23.03 -29.91 -52.12
CA THR A 11 -21.94 -29.13 -52.73
C THR A 11 -22.13 -27.66 -52.36
N GLY A 12 -21.43 -27.22 -51.31
CA GLY A 12 -21.35 -25.82 -50.94
C GLY A 12 -20.44 -25.04 -51.89
N LEU A 13 -21.05 -24.14 -52.67
CA LEU A 13 -20.38 -23.17 -53.52
C LEU A 13 -19.66 -22.13 -52.63
N CYS A 14 -18.34 -22.17 -52.55
CA CYS A 14 -17.54 -21.11 -51.94
C CYS A 14 -17.56 -19.88 -52.86
N VAL A 15 -18.42 -18.90 -52.55
CA VAL A 15 -18.29 -17.54 -53.08
C VAL A 15 -17.21 -16.83 -52.27
N ALA A 16 -16.00 -16.79 -52.80
CA ALA A 16 -14.92 -15.97 -52.27
C ALA A 16 -15.21 -14.49 -52.58
N LEU A 17 -15.79 -13.78 -51.61
CA LEU A 17 -15.82 -12.33 -51.62
C LEU A 17 -14.40 -11.81 -51.35
N ALA A 18 -13.74 -11.30 -52.39
CA ALA A 18 -12.51 -10.55 -52.27
C ALA A 18 -12.78 -9.27 -51.49
N LEU A 19 -12.33 -9.22 -50.23
CA LEU A 19 -12.30 -8.00 -49.43
C LEU A 19 -11.18 -7.08 -49.94
N PRO A 20 -11.38 -5.76 -49.96
CA PRO A 20 -10.33 -4.82 -50.29
C PRO A 20 -9.20 -4.91 -49.27
N ILE A 21 -7.97 -5.02 -49.77
CA ILE A 21 -6.73 -4.95 -48.98
C ILE A 21 -6.64 -3.54 -48.40
N ILE A 22 -6.94 -3.40 -47.11
CA ILE A 22 -6.69 -2.17 -46.36
C ILE A 22 -5.17 -2.05 -46.19
N PRO A 23 -4.53 -0.94 -46.60
CA PRO A 23 -3.12 -0.74 -46.31
C PRO A 23 -2.94 -0.68 -44.79
N ALA A 24 -1.99 -1.47 -44.29
CA ALA A 24 -1.58 -1.44 -42.89
C ALA A 24 -1.06 -0.03 -42.56
N GLY A 25 -1.95 0.80 -42.04
CA GLY A 25 -1.58 2.05 -41.40
C GLY A 25 -0.66 1.70 -40.24
N THR A 26 0.60 2.14 -40.34
CA THR A 26 1.55 2.19 -39.25
C THR A 26 0.95 3.03 -38.14
N HIS A 27 0.20 2.38 -37.25
CA HIS A 27 -0.11 2.94 -35.95
C HIS A 27 1.23 2.92 -35.20
N GLY A 28 1.96 4.03 -35.34
CA GLY A 28 2.94 4.43 -34.35
C GLY A 28 2.19 4.49 -33.03
N ALA A 29 2.21 3.37 -32.30
CA ALA A 29 2.05 3.42 -30.87
C ALA A 29 3.14 4.38 -30.41
N ALA A 30 2.74 5.60 -30.08
CA ALA A 30 3.50 6.42 -29.16
C ALA A 30 3.57 5.59 -27.88
N ALA A 31 4.58 4.73 -27.81
CA ALA A 31 5.10 4.23 -26.56
C ALA A 31 5.43 5.49 -25.78
N THR A 32 4.52 5.89 -24.89
CA THR A 32 4.94 6.70 -23.76
C THR A 32 6.13 5.95 -23.18
N PRO A 33 7.30 6.59 -23.03
CA PRO A 33 8.30 6.00 -22.19
C PRO A 33 7.62 5.95 -20.82
N PHE A 34 7.20 4.76 -20.39
CA PHE A 34 7.26 4.44 -18.99
C PHE A 34 8.75 4.48 -18.69
N THR A 35 9.26 5.69 -18.47
CA THR A 35 10.59 5.91 -17.96
C THR A 35 10.59 5.10 -16.68
N ALA A 36 11.32 4.00 -16.70
CA ALA A 36 11.79 3.35 -15.50
C ALA A 36 12.62 4.42 -14.77
N ALA A 37 11.94 5.25 -14.00
CA ALA A 37 12.55 6.25 -13.16
C ALA A 37 13.36 5.46 -12.14
N GLY A 38 14.67 5.46 -12.40
CA GLY A 38 15.71 4.66 -11.79
C GLY A 38 15.40 4.11 -10.41
N ALA A 39 15.66 2.81 -10.25
CA ALA A 39 16.13 2.31 -8.98
C ALA A 39 17.38 3.13 -8.60
N ILE A 40 17.23 4.13 -7.74
CA ILE A 40 18.34 4.95 -7.23
C ILE A 40 19.08 4.12 -6.17
N PRO A 41 20.35 3.73 -6.40
CA PRO A 41 21.18 3.15 -5.37
C PRO A 41 21.71 4.29 -4.50
N GLY A 42 21.15 4.51 -3.31
CA GLY A 42 21.69 5.52 -2.42
C GLY A 42 20.90 5.76 -1.14
N ASN A 43 21.58 5.63 0.01
CA ASN A 43 21.10 6.06 1.33
C ASN A 43 21.48 7.53 1.64
N GLY A 44 21.69 8.35 0.61
CA GLY A 44 22.26 9.70 0.70
C GLY A 44 21.27 10.88 0.78
N PRO A 45 21.78 12.11 0.95
CA PRO A 45 21.00 13.34 1.09
C PRO A 45 20.18 13.73 -0.16
N GLU A 46 20.56 13.25 -1.35
CA GLU A 46 19.85 13.51 -2.61
C GLU A 46 18.43 12.91 -2.60
N ARG A 47 18.24 11.73 -1.99
CA ARG A 47 16.91 11.14 -1.83
C ARG A 47 16.02 12.01 -0.96
N LEU A 48 16.57 12.62 0.10
CA LEU A 48 15.82 13.53 0.97
C LEU A 48 15.46 14.84 0.25
N GLN A 49 16.31 15.33 -0.65
CA GLN A 49 16.00 16.48 -1.51
C GLN A 49 14.90 16.12 -2.52
N GLN A 50 14.93 14.91 -3.08
CA GLN A 50 13.90 14.43 -3.98
C GLN A 50 12.56 14.19 -3.27
N VAL A 51 12.55 13.70 -2.03
CA VAL A 51 11.32 13.62 -1.21
C VAL A 51 10.73 15.01 -0.94
N ARG A 52 11.58 16.03 -0.75
CA ARG A 52 11.15 17.43 -0.60
C ARG A 52 10.62 18.01 -1.91
N ALA A 53 11.20 17.62 -3.05
CA ALA A 53 10.76 18.02 -4.38
C ALA A 53 9.47 17.29 -4.83
N GLN A 54 9.20 16.09 -4.32
CA GLN A 54 8.00 15.30 -4.62
C GLN A 54 6.72 15.78 -3.92
N GLY A 55 6.77 16.92 -3.23
CA GLY A 55 5.55 17.62 -2.81
C GLY A 55 4.67 16.83 -1.84
N HIS A 56 5.22 15.92 -1.04
CA HIS A 56 4.44 15.39 0.08
C HIS A 56 4.09 16.56 1.00
N ASP A 57 2.79 16.83 1.13
CA ASP A 57 2.28 17.88 1.98
C ASP A 57 3.04 17.86 3.30
N GLY A 58 3.65 18.98 3.71
CA GLY A 58 4.38 19.04 4.98
C GLY A 58 3.54 18.53 6.17
N ALA A 59 2.21 18.55 6.02
CA ALA A 59 1.26 17.87 6.89
C ALA A 59 1.41 16.34 6.94
N ALA A 60 1.44 15.63 5.81
CA ALA A 60 1.58 14.18 5.76
C ALA A 60 2.89 13.71 6.41
N LEU A 61 4.01 14.40 6.08
CA LEU A 61 5.30 14.12 6.72
C LEU A 61 5.25 14.33 8.22
N ARG A 62 4.63 15.42 8.70
CA ARG A 62 4.47 15.70 10.13
C ARG A 62 3.62 14.63 10.83
N CYS A 63 2.46 14.30 10.28
CA CYS A 63 1.54 13.31 10.86
C CYS A 63 2.18 11.91 10.92
N LEU A 64 2.85 11.47 9.85
CA LEU A 64 3.52 10.17 9.83
C LEU A 64 4.69 10.16 10.82
N THR A 65 5.53 11.20 10.84
CA THR A 65 6.64 11.33 11.79
C THR A 65 6.15 11.22 13.24
N GLU A 66 5.09 11.95 13.58
CA GLU A 66 4.49 11.95 14.90
C GLU A 66 4.00 10.55 15.30
N ALA A 67 3.29 9.87 14.40
CA ALA A 67 2.80 8.51 14.64
C ALA A 67 3.95 7.53 14.88
N LEU A 68 4.99 7.55 14.04
CA LEU A 68 6.15 6.67 14.20
C LEU A 68 6.88 6.94 15.52
N TYR A 69 7.03 8.22 15.90
CA TYR A 69 7.72 8.59 17.12
C TYR A 69 6.99 8.04 18.35
N PHE A 70 5.67 8.20 18.43
CA PHE A 70 4.94 7.79 19.64
C PHE A 70 4.61 6.30 19.68
N GLU A 71 4.46 5.63 18.53
CA GLU A 71 4.14 4.20 18.49
C GLU A 71 5.37 3.30 18.42
N ALA A 72 6.48 3.77 17.86
CA ALA A 72 7.57 2.88 17.45
C ALA A 72 8.99 3.39 17.72
N ARG A 73 9.20 4.53 18.39
CA ARG A 73 10.57 5.07 18.60
C ARG A 73 11.56 4.11 19.26
N GLY A 74 11.06 3.20 20.10
CA GLY A 74 11.85 2.17 20.80
C GLY A 74 12.04 0.88 20.01
N GLU A 75 11.39 0.74 18.86
CA GLU A 75 11.50 -0.43 17.99
C GLU A 75 12.73 -0.35 17.09
N SER A 76 13.12 -1.50 16.55
CA SER A 76 14.13 -1.59 15.49
C SER A 76 13.71 -0.80 14.24
N LEU A 77 14.66 -0.55 13.33
CA LEU A 77 14.36 0.11 12.05
C LEU A 77 13.25 -0.63 11.27
N ALA A 78 13.27 -1.96 11.28
CA ALA A 78 12.24 -2.78 10.67
C ALA A 78 10.87 -2.60 11.36
N GLY A 79 10.84 -2.53 12.70
CA GLY A 79 9.59 -2.29 13.44
C GLY A 79 8.98 -0.92 13.16
N GLN A 80 9.80 0.12 13.10
CA GLN A 80 9.36 1.48 12.73
C GLN A 80 8.81 1.54 11.29
N ARG A 81 9.51 0.91 10.33
CA ARG A 81 9.03 0.79 8.95
C ARG A 81 7.72 0.00 8.88
N ALA A 82 7.58 -1.09 9.63
CA ALA A 82 6.36 -1.90 9.65
C ALA A 82 5.14 -1.11 10.14
N VAL A 83 5.28 -0.25 11.16
CA VAL A 83 4.20 0.66 11.58
C VAL A 83 3.87 1.68 10.48
N ALA A 84 4.89 2.24 9.82
CA ALA A 84 4.68 3.14 8.68
C ALA A 84 3.95 2.46 7.52
N GLU A 85 4.31 1.21 7.18
CA GLU A 85 3.61 0.41 6.17
C GLU A 85 2.13 0.26 6.50
N VAL A 86 1.77 -0.05 7.75
CA VAL A 86 0.37 -0.16 8.16
C VAL A 86 -0.39 1.14 7.88
N ILE A 87 0.20 2.30 8.20
CA ILE A 87 -0.44 3.60 7.97
C ILE A 87 -0.65 3.82 6.47
N MET A 88 0.36 3.55 5.63
CA MET A 88 0.24 3.69 4.18
C MET A 88 -0.75 2.68 3.57
N ASN A 89 -0.77 1.44 4.07
CA ASN A 89 -1.75 0.42 3.67
C ASN A 89 -3.18 0.85 4.01
N ARG A 90 -3.39 1.53 5.14
CA ARG A 90 -4.69 2.13 5.48
C ARG A 90 -5.08 3.20 4.47
N VAL A 91 -4.18 4.13 4.14
CA VAL A 91 -4.48 5.18 3.13
C VAL A 91 -4.98 4.56 1.82
N ASP A 92 -4.34 3.49 1.36
CA ASP A 92 -4.74 2.79 0.14
C ASP A 92 -6.06 2.02 0.29
N HIS A 93 -6.32 1.45 1.46
CA HIS A 93 -7.46 0.56 1.69
C HIS A 93 -8.81 1.30 1.72
N PRO A 94 -9.85 0.88 0.97
CA PRO A 94 -11.12 1.61 0.81
C PRO A 94 -11.83 2.00 2.11
N SER A 95 -11.71 1.17 3.14
CA SER A 95 -12.37 1.37 4.44
C SER A 95 -11.73 2.43 5.35
N PHE A 96 -10.65 3.10 4.94
CA PHE A 96 -9.95 4.08 5.78
C PHE A 96 -9.87 5.46 5.10
N PRO A 97 -9.58 6.52 5.88
CA PRO A 97 -9.34 7.85 5.32
C PRO A 97 -8.24 7.85 4.26
N LYS A 98 -8.40 8.73 3.27
CA LYS A 98 -7.53 8.83 2.07
C LYS A 98 -6.38 9.80 2.21
N SER A 99 -5.99 10.11 3.44
CA SER A 99 -4.80 10.89 3.74
C SER A 99 -4.11 10.36 4.99
N VAL A 100 -2.79 10.54 5.04
CA VAL A 100 -1.97 10.14 6.19
C VAL A 100 -2.47 10.77 7.48
N CYS A 101 -2.72 12.09 7.47
CA CYS A 101 -3.27 12.76 8.65
C CYS A 101 -4.68 12.29 8.98
N GLY A 102 -5.50 11.96 7.97
CA GLY A 102 -6.81 11.36 8.18
C GLY A 102 -6.71 10.04 8.94
N VAL A 103 -5.82 9.14 8.52
CA VAL A 103 -5.55 7.86 9.21
C VAL A 103 -4.99 8.07 10.61
N VAL A 104 -3.98 8.95 10.75
CA VAL A 104 -3.28 9.21 12.02
C VAL A 104 -4.19 9.85 13.06
N ASN A 105 -5.16 10.67 12.63
CA ASN A 105 -6.04 11.40 13.54
C ASN A 105 -7.39 10.72 13.79
N GLN A 106 -7.60 9.50 13.31
CA GLN A 106 -8.78 8.71 13.70
C GLN A 106 -8.76 8.44 15.22
N SER A 107 -9.90 8.66 15.88
CA SER A 107 -10.05 8.42 17.32
C SER A 107 -9.76 6.96 17.69
N GLY A 108 -9.05 6.74 18.79
CA GLY A 108 -8.68 5.40 19.28
C GLY A 108 -7.57 4.69 18.48
N GLN A 109 -7.13 5.20 17.34
CA GLN A 109 -6.16 4.46 16.52
C GLN A 109 -4.72 4.54 17.04
N PHE A 110 -4.39 5.59 17.78
CA PHE A 110 -3.04 5.89 18.26
C PHE A 110 -3.11 6.29 19.72
N SER A 111 -2.36 5.57 20.56
CA SER A 111 -2.46 5.59 22.04
C SER A 111 -2.17 6.94 22.67
N TYR A 112 -1.51 7.81 21.92
CA TYR A 112 -1.03 9.11 22.38
C TYR A 112 -1.96 10.27 21.99
N LYS A 113 -2.97 10.05 21.13
CA LYS A 113 -3.88 11.12 20.69
C LYS A 113 -4.77 11.60 21.84
N GLY A 114 -4.97 12.91 21.92
CA GLY A 114 -5.65 13.57 23.05
C GLY A 114 -4.75 13.89 24.24
N ARG A 115 -3.45 13.53 24.19
CA ARG A 115 -2.47 13.86 25.24
C ARG A 115 -1.55 15.00 24.76
N SER A 116 -1.22 15.93 25.67
CA SER A 116 -0.22 16.97 25.39
C SER A 116 1.20 16.38 25.52
N LEU A 117 1.63 15.64 24.49
CA LEU A 117 2.96 15.05 24.43
C LEU A 117 3.85 15.78 23.43
N ARG A 118 5.14 15.88 23.76
CA ARG A 118 6.18 16.47 22.89
C ARG A 118 7.20 15.41 22.51
N MET A 119 7.77 15.52 21.31
CA MET A 119 8.90 14.70 20.90
C MET A 119 10.17 15.19 21.61
N ARG A 120 10.52 14.56 22.73
CA ARG A 120 11.66 14.94 23.59
C ARG A 120 13.00 14.36 23.12
N ASP A 121 12.98 13.23 22.40
CA ASP A 121 14.17 12.59 21.84
C ASP A 121 14.36 13.05 20.39
N SER A 122 15.32 13.96 20.18
CA SER A 122 15.60 14.53 18.86
C SER A 122 16.13 13.49 17.88
N ALA A 123 16.94 12.52 18.34
CA ALA A 123 17.49 11.48 17.50
C ALA A 123 16.40 10.51 17.02
N ALA A 124 15.49 10.11 17.91
CA ALA A 124 14.32 9.33 17.53
C ALA A 124 13.39 10.10 16.58
N ALA A 125 13.16 11.39 16.82
CA ALA A 125 12.35 12.22 15.93
C ALA A 125 12.97 12.33 14.52
N MET A 126 14.29 12.50 14.41
CA MET A 126 14.99 12.51 13.12
C MET A 126 14.89 11.17 12.40
N ARG A 127 15.04 10.04 13.11
CA ARG A 127 14.86 8.70 12.54
C ARG A 127 13.43 8.49 12.04
N ALA A 128 12.43 8.79 12.86
CA ALA A 128 11.02 8.70 12.48
C ALA A 128 10.71 9.55 11.25
N ARG A 129 11.24 10.79 11.19
CA ARG A 129 11.07 11.69 10.05
C ARG A 129 11.70 11.16 8.77
N ARG A 130 12.90 10.56 8.86
CA ARG A 130 13.57 9.93 7.70
C ARG A 130 12.76 8.77 7.16
N ILE A 131 12.28 7.88 8.03
CA ILE A 131 11.45 6.73 7.62
C ILE A 131 10.15 7.23 6.98
N ALA A 132 9.49 8.21 7.60
CA ALA A 132 8.27 8.81 7.07
C ALA A 132 8.50 9.40 5.67
N ALA A 133 9.58 10.14 5.47
CA ALA A 133 9.97 10.70 4.18
C ALA A 133 10.17 9.59 3.12
N GLU A 134 10.87 8.51 3.45
CA GLU A 134 11.12 7.40 2.53
C GLU A 134 9.82 6.68 2.11
N LEU A 135 8.90 6.42 3.06
CA LEU A 135 7.63 5.75 2.74
C LEU A 135 6.69 6.63 1.93
N LEU A 136 6.65 7.93 2.21
CA LEU A 136 5.89 8.87 1.40
C LEU A 136 6.40 8.90 -0.04
N ALA A 137 7.72 8.85 -0.22
CA ALA A 137 8.37 8.78 -1.54
C ALA A 137 8.27 7.39 -2.22
N GLY A 138 7.37 6.52 -1.75
CA GLY A 138 7.08 5.24 -2.40
C GLY A 138 8.09 4.12 -2.10
N ALA A 139 8.80 4.18 -0.96
CA ALA A 139 9.62 3.04 -0.54
C ALA A 139 8.79 1.74 -0.48
N PRO A 140 9.38 0.57 -0.84
CA PRO A 140 8.68 -0.72 -0.81
C PRO A 140 8.06 -1.03 0.55
N ARG A 141 6.90 -1.69 0.52
CA ARG A 141 6.11 -2.08 1.70
C ARG A 141 5.93 -3.59 1.77
N THR A 142 6.97 -4.29 2.23
CA THR A 142 7.05 -5.76 2.17
C THR A 142 7.10 -6.44 3.54
N LEU A 143 7.24 -5.68 4.63
CA LEU A 143 7.46 -6.23 5.97
C LEU A 143 6.19 -6.84 6.56
N THR A 144 5.05 -6.19 6.33
CA THR A 144 3.81 -6.48 7.07
C THR A 144 2.85 -7.45 6.37
N GLN A 145 3.16 -7.82 5.12
CA GLN A 145 2.29 -8.64 4.25
C GLN A 145 0.88 -8.03 4.09
N GLY A 146 0.81 -6.70 3.94
CA GLY A 146 -0.46 -5.98 3.74
C GLY A 146 -1.29 -5.82 5.02
N ALA A 147 -0.65 -5.79 6.19
CA ALA A 147 -1.36 -5.52 7.43
C ALA A 147 -1.94 -4.10 7.46
N THR A 148 -3.12 -3.98 8.06
CA THR A 148 -3.80 -2.71 8.32
C THR A 148 -4.03 -2.49 9.83
N TYR A 149 -3.58 -3.41 10.68
CA TYR A 149 -3.72 -3.34 12.13
C TYR A 149 -2.48 -3.90 12.81
N PHE A 150 -2.19 -3.41 14.02
CA PHE A 150 -1.17 -3.97 14.89
C PHE A 150 -1.52 -3.70 16.36
N HIS A 151 -0.91 -4.48 17.25
CA HIS A 151 -0.91 -4.21 18.69
C HIS A 151 0.43 -4.65 19.28
N THR A 152 0.74 -4.16 20.48
CA THR A 152 1.90 -4.63 21.25
C THR A 152 1.62 -6.02 21.82
N ALA A 153 2.61 -6.91 21.78
CA ALA A 153 2.41 -8.34 22.08
C ALA A 153 1.97 -8.65 23.53
N TYR A 154 2.05 -7.69 24.44
CA TYR A 154 1.65 -7.85 25.84
C TYR A 154 0.16 -7.54 26.09
N VAL A 155 -0.57 -7.01 25.11
CA VAL A 155 -2.03 -6.82 25.20
C VAL A 155 -2.77 -7.82 24.31
N ARG A 156 -4.06 -8.06 24.57
CA ARG A 156 -4.90 -9.00 23.81
C ARG A 156 -6.25 -8.38 23.43
N PRO A 157 -6.29 -7.54 22.38
CA PRO A 157 -7.55 -6.92 21.94
C PRO A 157 -8.53 -7.96 21.40
N SER A 158 -9.82 -7.79 21.69
CA SER A 158 -10.86 -8.76 21.32
C SER A 158 -11.03 -8.96 19.81
N TRP A 159 -10.72 -7.93 19.02
CA TRP A 159 -10.79 -7.93 17.56
C TRP A 159 -9.80 -8.91 16.92
N THR A 160 -8.68 -9.22 17.60
CA THR A 160 -7.65 -10.13 17.08
C THR A 160 -8.20 -11.52 16.75
N ARG A 161 -9.28 -11.95 17.42
CA ARG A 161 -9.97 -13.23 17.18
C ARG A 161 -10.63 -13.33 15.81
N ARG A 162 -10.92 -12.19 15.15
CA ARG A 162 -11.59 -12.14 13.84
C ARG A 162 -10.65 -11.76 12.71
N PHE A 163 -9.40 -11.44 13.02
CA PHE A 163 -8.44 -10.85 12.07
C PHE A 163 -7.33 -11.85 11.81
N THR A 164 -6.82 -11.87 10.57
CA THR A 164 -5.72 -12.75 10.20
C THR A 164 -4.42 -12.13 10.65
N ARG A 165 -3.70 -12.80 11.58
CA ARG A 165 -2.34 -12.43 11.94
C ARG A 165 -1.43 -12.64 10.72
N THR A 166 -0.65 -11.62 10.35
CA THR A 166 0.27 -11.68 9.20
C THR A 166 1.70 -11.95 9.64
N THR A 167 2.22 -11.19 10.60
CA THR A 167 3.60 -11.31 11.08
C THR A 167 3.76 -10.75 12.49
N ARG A 168 4.95 -10.93 13.07
CA ARG A 168 5.41 -10.24 14.28
C ARG A 168 6.79 -9.65 14.02
N ILE A 169 6.95 -8.36 14.29
CA ILE A 169 8.22 -7.65 14.14
C ILE A 169 8.44 -6.84 15.41
N GLY A 170 9.54 -7.12 16.10
CA GLY A 170 9.82 -6.52 17.41
C GLY A 170 8.73 -6.83 18.43
N SER A 171 8.24 -5.79 19.11
CA SER A 171 7.18 -5.92 20.10
C SER A 171 5.76 -5.95 19.49
N HIS A 172 5.63 -5.75 18.17
CA HIS A 172 4.34 -5.62 17.49
C HIS A 172 3.90 -6.89 16.76
N VAL A 173 2.61 -7.21 16.87
CA VAL A 173 1.94 -8.27 16.10
C VAL A 173 0.99 -7.62 15.09
N PHE A 174 1.12 -7.98 13.82
CA PHE A 174 0.45 -7.34 12.68
C PHE A 174 -0.68 -8.20 12.14
N TYR A 175 -1.73 -7.55 11.64
CA TYR A 175 -2.99 -8.19 11.23
C TYR A 175 -3.60 -7.56 9.98
N ARG A 176 -4.33 -8.38 9.24
CA ARG A 176 -5.22 -8.00 8.14
C ARG A 176 -6.66 -8.32 8.53
N SER A 177 -7.59 -7.42 8.26
CA SER A 177 -9.02 -7.69 8.45
C SER A 177 -9.49 -8.80 7.51
N GLY A 178 -10.29 -9.74 8.02
CA GLY A 178 -10.97 -10.75 7.19
C GLY A 178 -12.09 -10.12 6.36
N ARG A 179 -12.52 -10.78 5.27
CA ARG A 179 -13.71 -10.36 4.51
C ARG A 179 -14.92 -10.27 5.46
N GLY A 180 -15.53 -9.09 5.56
CA GLY A 180 -16.70 -8.83 6.42
C GLY A 180 -16.38 -8.39 7.87
N ALA A 181 -15.11 -8.28 8.27
CA ALA A 181 -14.75 -7.74 9.58
C ALA A 181 -14.98 -6.22 9.60
N ARG A 182 -15.81 -5.74 10.54
CA ARG A 182 -15.94 -4.30 10.84
C ARG A 182 -14.56 -3.74 11.22
N ILE A 183 -14.30 -2.49 10.83
CA ILE A 183 -13.10 -1.76 11.25
C ILE A 183 -13.05 -1.78 12.78
N ALA A 184 -11.97 -2.31 13.34
CA ALA A 184 -11.74 -2.24 14.76
C ALA A 184 -11.17 -0.86 15.12
N SER A 185 -11.72 -0.24 16.16
CA SER A 185 -11.00 0.76 16.93
C SER A 185 -9.94 0.05 17.76
N ASN A 186 -8.73 0.61 17.84
CA ASN A 186 -7.66 0.06 18.67
C ASN A 186 -7.87 0.38 20.15
#